data_AF-A0A7X3YB74-F1
#
_entry.id   AF-A0A7X3YB74-F1
#
_cell.length_a   1.000
_cell.length_b   1.000
_cell.length_c   1.000
_cell.angle_alpha   90.00
_cell.angle_beta   90.00
_cell.angle_gamma   90.00
#
_symmetry.space_group_name_H-M   'P 1'
#
loop_
_entity.id
_entity.type
_entity.pdbx_description
1 polymer ?
#
loop_
_entity_poly.entity_id
_entity_poly.type
_entity_poly.pdbx_seq_one_letter_code
_entity_poly.pdbx_strand_id
1 'polypeptide(L)' 'MKVGIVSDLHCNIAGLEKAVALMGPVDDLLCLGDSIYEY' A
#
# COMPACT_ATOMS: atom_id res chain seq x y z
N MET A 1 14.76 1.81 -11.22
CA MET A 1 13.94 0.92 -10.41
C MET A 1 13.58 1.63 -9.11
N LYS A 2 12.34 2.06 -8.96
CA LYS A 2 11.73 2.67 -7.78
C LYS A 2 10.69 1.70 -7.24
N VAL A 3 10.82 1.30 -5.98
CA VAL A 3 9.86 0.40 -5.34
C VAL A 3 9.07 1.20 -4.30
N GLY A 4 7.75 1.16 -4.42
CA GLY A 4 6.83 1.66 -3.41
C GLY A 4 6.62 0.62 -2.31
N ILE A 5 6.52 1.06 -1.06
CA ILE A 5 6.30 0.16 0.08
C ILE A 5 5.06 0.63 0.84
N VAL A 6 4.13 -0.30 1.08
CA VAL A 6 2.91 -0.08 1.89
C VAL A 6 2.76 -1.19 2.91
N SER A 7 2.12 -0.89 4.04
CA SER A 7 1.88 -1.82 5.16
C SER A 7 0.57 -1.44 5.84
N ASP A 8 0.06 -2.32 6.72
CA ASP A 8 -1.04 -2.02 7.64
C ASP A 8 -2.31 -1.55 6.91
N LEU A 9 -2.70 -2.26 5.85
CA LEU A 9 -3.85 -1.83 5.04
C LEU A 9 -5.16 -1.98 5.81
N HIS A 10 -5.33 -3.04 6.60
CA HIS A 10 -6.52 -3.34 7.41
C HIS A 10 -7.85 -3.09 6.69
N CYS A 11 -7.99 -3.64 5.48
CA CYS A 11 -9.16 -3.42 4.60
C CYS A 11 -9.43 -1.94 4.21
N ASN A 12 -8.51 -1.01 4.48
CA ASN A 12 -8.65 0.41 4.19
C ASN A 12 -8.22 0.75 2.75
N ILE A 13 -9.05 0.33 1.79
CA ILE A 13 -8.78 0.56 0.37
C ILE A 13 -8.66 2.06 0.03
N ALA A 14 -9.49 2.92 0.63
CA ALA A 14 -9.43 4.37 0.40
C ALA A 14 -8.10 4.99 0.90
N GLY A 15 -7.57 4.47 2.01
CA GLY A 15 -6.25 4.84 2.52
C GLY A 15 -5.13 4.42 1.56
N LEU A 16 -5.20 3.19 1.03
CA LEU A 16 -4.24 2.68 0.05
C LEU A 16 -4.25 3.51 -1.25
N GLU A 17 -5.43 3.80 -1.80
CA GLU A 17 -5.57 4.62 -3.01
C GLU A 17 -4.90 5.99 -2.86
N LYS A 18 -5.15 6.64 -1.71
CA LYS A 18 -4.52 7.94 -1.40
C LYS A 18 -3.00 7.82 -1.25
N ALA A 19 -2.51 6.76 -0.59
CA ALA A 19 -1.08 6.53 -0.41
C ALA A 19 -0.37 6.32 -1.75
N VAL A 20 -0.93 5.49 -2.63
CA VAL A 20 -0.39 5.24 -3.97
C VAL A 20 -0.39 6.52 -4.81
N ALA A 21 -1.47 7.32 -4.76
CA ALA A 21 -1.53 8.59 -5.47
C ALA A 21 -0.46 9.60 -5.01
N LEU A 22 -0.22 9.69 -3.68
CA LEU A 22 0.80 10.57 -3.11
C LEU A 22 2.23 10.08 -3.39
N MET A 23 2.44 8.77 -3.45
CA MET A 23 3.73 8.16 -3.74
C MET A 23 4.23 8.49 -5.15
N GLY A 24 3.30 8.66 -6.10
CA GLY A 24 3.62 8.90 -7.50
C GLY A 24 4.11 7.63 -8.21
N PRO A 25 4.70 7.76 -9.41
CA PRO A 25 5.07 6.60 -10.22
C PRO A 25 6.21 5.80 -9.60
N VAL A 26 5.95 4.51 -9.39
CA VAL A 26 6.89 3.46 -8.97
C VAL A 26 6.88 2.32 -9.99
N ASP A 27 7.98 1.60 -10.10
CA ASP A 27 8.11 0.45 -11.00
C ASP A 27 7.44 -0.81 -10.40
N ASP A 28 7.51 -0.97 -9.08
CA ASP A 28 6.88 -2.07 -8.33
C ASP A 28 6.28 -1.55 -7.01
N LEU A 29 5.25 -2.23 -6.51
CA LEU A 29 4.65 -1.98 -5.20
C LEU A 29 4.78 -3.22 -4.31
N LEU A 30 5.49 -3.07 -3.20
CA LEU A 30 5.64 -4.10 -2.17
C LEU A 30 4.64 -3.84 -1.04
N CYS A 31 3.77 -4.81 -0.77
CA CYS A 31 2.87 -4.81 0.38
C CYS A 31 3.46 -5.69 1.49
N LEU A 32 3.67 -5.12 2.67
CA LEU A 32 4.33 -5.80 3.80
C LEU A 32 3.42 -6.70 4.63
N GLY A 33 2.10 -6.61 4.46
CA GLY A 33 1.16 -7.45 5.21
C GLY A 33 -0.07 -6.69 5.67
N ASP A 34 -0.78 -7.30 6.62
CA ASP A 34 -1.95 -6.78 7.32
C ASP A 34 -3.00 -6.23 6.35
N SER A 35 -3.15 -6.92 5.22
CA SER A 35 -4.03 -6.51 4.13
C SER A 35 -5.51 -6.60 4.53
N ILE A 36 -5.81 -7.57 5.37
CA ILE A 36 -7.14 -7.85 5.92
C ILE A 36 -7.10 -7.74 7.45
N TYR A 37 -8.26 -7.86 8.09
CA TYR A 37 -8.34 -7.89 9.54
C TYR A 37 -7.55 -9.08 10.09
N GLU A 38 -6.70 -8.82 11.07
CA GLU A 38 -6.15 -9.85 11.95
C GLU A 38 -7.25 -10.25 12.95
N TYR A 39 -7.70 -11.50 12.86
CA TYR A 39 -8.58 -12.13 13.84
C TYR A 39 -7.81 -13.24 14.54
#